data_AF-A0A846BQF1-F1
#
_entry.id   AF-A0A846BQF1-F1
#
_cell.length_a   1.000
_cell.length_b   1.000
_cell.length_c   1.000
_cell.angle_alpha   90.00
_cell.angle_beta   90.00
_cell.angle_gamma   90.00
#
_symmetry.space_group_name_H-M   'P 1'
#
loop_
_entity.id
_entity.type
_entity.pdbx_description
1 polymer ?
#
loop_
_entity_poly.entity_id
_entity_poly.type
_entity_poly.pdbx_seq_one_letter_code
_entity_poly.pdbx_strand_id
1 'polypeptide(L)'
;MVKSDELMNDKRYRTNPNASRELASRAVRAIKHWNYSQPEHKWCITNKLISELTGVTPKAIAKVVEGMGIDDYNTMQGLTPVANRMTKAAVGSISEVVSIAEVLGID
;
A
#
# COMPACT_ATOMS: atom_id res chain seq x y z
N MET A 1 -12.77 29.80 -6.07
CA MET A 1 -12.77 28.37 -5.66
C MET A 1 -13.38 27.60 -6.82
N VAL A 2 -12.64 26.66 -7.43
CA VAL A 2 -13.13 25.86 -8.57
C VAL A 2 -14.19 24.87 -8.07
N LYS A 3 -15.26 24.63 -8.83
CA LYS A 3 -16.31 23.70 -8.41
C LYS A 3 -15.81 22.26 -8.46
N SER A 4 -16.28 21.41 -7.54
CA SER A 4 -15.89 20.00 -7.47
C SER A 4 -16.11 19.26 -8.79
N ASP A 5 -17.19 19.57 -9.50
CA ASP A 5 -17.50 18.94 -10.79
C ASP A 5 -16.50 19.34 -11.89
N GLU A 6 -15.97 20.56 -11.86
CA GLU A 6 -14.91 20.99 -12.78
C GLU A 6 -13.58 20.33 -12.45
N LEU A 7 -13.26 20.16 -11.16
CA LEU A 7 -12.05 19.49 -10.71
C LEU A 7 -11.99 18.02 -11.15
N MET A 8 -13.13 17.32 -11.10
CA MET A 8 -13.20 15.88 -11.45
C MET A 8 -13.18 15.64 -12.97
N ASN A 9 -13.65 16.59 -13.77
CA ASN A 9 -13.81 16.43 -15.22
C ASN A 9 -12.69 17.07 -16.05
N ASP A 10 -11.95 18.03 -15.50
CA ASP A 10 -10.88 18.72 -16.22
C ASP A 10 -9.56 17.92 -16.16
N LYS A 11 -9.04 17.58 -17.35
CA LYS A 11 -7.75 16.88 -17.56
C LYS A 11 -6.58 17.58 -16.87
N ARG A 12 -6.64 18.91 -16.70
CA ARG A 12 -5.61 19.71 -16.02
C ARG A 12 -5.46 19.37 -14.54
N TYR A 13 -6.55 18.94 -13.89
CA TYR A 13 -6.58 18.58 -12.47
C TYR A 13 -6.55 17.06 -12.24
N ARG A 14 -6.74 16.28 -13.32
CA ARG A 14 -6.92 14.82 -13.28
C ARG A 14 -5.71 14.02 -12.81
N THR A 15 -4.49 14.55 -12.96
CA THR A 15 -3.28 13.93 -12.42
C THR A 15 -2.25 15.00 -12.12
N ASN A 16 -1.98 15.27 -10.84
CA ASN A 16 -0.73 15.94 -10.47
C ASN A 16 0.42 15.08 -11.03
N PRO A 17 1.32 15.63 -11.88
CA PRO A 17 2.37 14.84 -12.53
C PRO A 17 3.30 14.12 -11.54
N ASN A 18 3.30 14.53 -10.27
CA ASN A 18 4.05 13.91 -9.18
C ASN A 18 3.17 13.10 -8.20
N ALA A 19 1.86 12.95 -8.43
CA ALA A 19 0.94 12.24 -7.55
C ALA A 19 1.43 10.82 -7.24
N SER A 20 1.88 10.08 -8.27
CA SER A 20 2.37 8.70 -8.09
C SER A 20 3.58 8.62 -7.17
N ARG A 21 4.50 9.59 -7.26
CA ARG A 21 5.70 9.62 -6.40
C ARG A 21 5.35 9.99 -4.96
N GLU A 22 4.43 10.93 -4.80
CA GLU A 22 3.93 11.38 -3.50
C GLU A 22 3.19 10.26 -2.77
N LEU A 23 2.25 9.60 -3.46
CA LEU A 23 1.50 8.46 -2.94
C LEU A 23 2.42 7.28 -2.61
N ALA A 24 3.40 6.97 -3.47
CA ALA A 24 4.38 5.94 -3.21
C ALA A 24 5.22 6.25 -1.95
N SER A 25 5.67 7.51 -1.79
CA SER A 25 6.40 7.95 -0.60
C SER A 25 5.57 7.80 0.68
N ARG A 26 4.28 8.20 0.64
CA ARG A 26 3.36 8.00 1.76
C ARG A 26 3.15 6.53 2.09
N ALA A 27 2.95 5.68 1.08
CA ALA A 27 2.79 4.24 1.27
C ALA A 27 4.03 3.61 1.91
N VAL A 28 5.23 3.94 1.42
CA VAL A 28 6.50 3.47 2.01
C VAL A 28 6.61 3.90 3.46
N ARG A 29 6.32 5.16 3.77
CA ARG A 29 6.35 5.67 5.16
C ARG A 29 5.33 4.96 6.05
N ALA A 30 4.12 4.73 5.56
CA ALA A 30 3.07 4.03 6.29
C ALA A 30 3.47 2.59 6.61
N ILE A 31 4.05 1.86 5.65
CA ILE A 31 4.55 0.49 5.89
C ILE A 31 5.70 0.50 6.90
N LYS A 32 6.67 1.43 6.78
CA LYS A 32 7.76 1.55 7.76
C LYS A 32 7.24 1.84 9.17
N HIS A 33 6.22 2.70 9.29
CA HIS A 33 5.56 2.98 10.56
C HIS A 33 4.85 1.74 11.12
N TRP A 34 4.08 1.03 10.28
CA TRP A 34 3.43 -0.24 10.66
C TRP A 34 4.45 -1.24 11.19
N ASN A 35 5.54 -1.49 10.46
CA ASN A 35 6.61 -2.41 10.84
C ASN A 35 7.30 -2.04 12.15
N TYR A 36 7.34 -0.74 12.48
CA TYR A 36 7.83 -0.25 13.77
C TYR A 36 6.81 -0.50 14.88
N SER A 37 5.53 -0.22 14.64
CA SER A 37 4.46 -0.42 15.62
C SER A 37 4.07 -1.88 15.85
N GLN A 38 4.32 -2.76 14.88
CA GLN A 38 3.93 -4.17 14.88
C GLN A 38 5.16 -5.04 14.55
N PRO A 39 6.11 -5.17 15.49
CA PRO A 39 7.40 -5.82 15.22
C PRO A 39 7.28 -7.31 14.86
N GLU A 40 6.20 -7.98 15.28
CA GLU A 40 5.91 -9.37 14.94
C GLU A 40 5.21 -9.57 13.59
N HIS A 41 4.68 -8.50 12.99
CA HIS A 41 3.85 -8.54 11.79
C HIS A 41 4.36 -7.57 10.72
N LYS A 42 5.67 -7.62 10.47
CA LYS A 42 6.32 -6.77 9.48
C LYS A 42 6.00 -7.21 8.06
N TRP A 43 5.83 -6.23 7.18
CA TRP A 43 5.72 -6.43 5.74
C TRP A 43 6.98 -5.99 5.02
N CYS A 44 7.48 -6.87 4.16
CA CYS A 44 8.45 -6.53 3.12
C CYS A 44 7.81 -5.52 2.17
N ILE A 45 8.50 -4.40 1.94
CA ILE A 45 8.03 -3.36 1.02
C ILE A 45 8.29 -3.82 -0.41
N THR A 46 7.24 -3.92 -1.23
CA THR A 46 7.33 -4.38 -2.62
C THR A 46 6.54 -3.46 -3.55
N ASN A 47 6.88 -3.45 -4.85
CA ASN A 47 6.14 -2.69 -5.85
C ASN A 47 4.65 -3.08 -5.89
N LYS A 48 4.33 -4.35 -5.65
CA LYS A 48 2.95 -4.84 -5.61
C LYS A 48 2.19 -4.27 -4.41
N LEU A 49 2.77 -4.33 -3.21
CA LEU A 49 2.14 -3.77 -2.00
C LEU A 49 1.92 -2.26 -2.12
N ILE A 50 2.90 -1.52 -2.66
CA ILE A 50 2.75 -0.08 -2.90
C ILE A 50 1.64 0.18 -3.94
N SER A 51 1.58 -0.61 -5.01
CA SER A 51 0.53 -0.51 -6.03
C SER A 51 -0.86 -0.74 -5.44
N GLU A 52 -1.03 -1.74 -4.59
CA GLU A 52 -2.30 -2.05 -3.90
C GLU A 52 -2.74 -0.91 -2.97
N LEU A 53 -1.80 -0.30 -2.21
CA LEU A 53 -2.12 0.81 -1.29
C LEU A 53 -2.42 2.13 -2.01
N THR A 54 -1.88 2.33 -3.21
CA THR A 54 -1.95 3.62 -3.91
C THR A 54 -2.88 3.63 -5.12
N GLY A 55 -3.30 2.45 -5.60
CA GLY A 55 -4.04 2.29 -6.86
C GLY A 55 -3.21 2.60 -8.12
N VAL A 56 -1.92 2.92 -7.97
CA VAL A 56 -1.02 3.24 -9.08
C VAL A 56 -0.49 1.93 -9.67
N THR A 57 -0.42 1.84 -11.00
CA THR A 57 0.05 0.61 -11.67
C THR A 57 1.47 0.22 -11.26
N PRO A 58 1.80 -1.08 -11.16
CA PRO A 58 3.13 -1.54 -10.76
C PRO A 58 4.26 -0.99 -11.64
N LYS A 59 4.01 -0.84 -12.95
CA LYS A 59 4.95 -0.26 -13.92
C LYS A 59 5.27 1.21 -13.59
N ALA A 60 4.26 1.99 -13.20
CA ALA A 60 4.47 3.38 -12.79
C ALA A 60 5.18 3.45 -11.42
N ILE A 61 4.84 2.56 -10.48
CA ILE A 61 5.51 2.45 -9.18
C ILE A 61 7.01 2.16 -9.34
N ALA A 62 7.39 1.18 -10.15
CA ALA A 62 8.79 0.81 -10.37
C ALA A 62 9.67 2.01 -10.79
N LYS A 63 9.12 2.96 -11.56
CA LYS A 63 9.82 4.17 -11.99
C LYS A 63 9.92 5.23 -10.88
N VAL A 64 8.95 5.32 -9.98
CA VAL A 64 8.90 6.41 -8.99
C VAL A 64 9.53 6.07 -7.65
N VAL A 65 9.65 4.78 -7.31
CA VAL A 65 10.23 4.32 -6.03
C VAL A 65 11.76 4.28 -6.01
N GLU A 66 12.39 4.52 -7.16
CA GLU A 66 13.84 4.65 -7.27
C GLU A 66 14.37 5.74 -6.32
N GLY A 67 15.38 5.37 -5.52
CA GLY A 67 15.98 6.25 -4.51
C GLY A 67 15.23 6.34 -3.17
N MET A 68 14.18 5.55 -2.93
CA MET A 68 13.46 5.54 -1.64
C MET A 68 14.10 4.63 -0.56
N GLY A 69 15.25 4.01 -0.85
CA GLY A 69 15.98 3.13 0.09
C GLY A 69 15.17 1.93 0.55
N ILE A 70 14.35 1.36 -0.35
CA ILE A 70 13.47 0.22 -0.04
C ILE A 70 14.27 -1.06 0.14
N ASP A 71 15.24 -1.32 -0.73
CA ASP A 71 16.06 -2.54 -0.70
C ASP A 71 16.95 -2.59 0.53
N ASP A 72 17.60 -1.47 0.86
CA ASP A 72 18.40 -1.33 2.09
C ASP A 72 17.54 -1.55 3.34
N TYR A 73 16.34 -0.95 3.37
CA TYR A 73 15.41 -1.12 4.49
C TYR A 73 14.96 -2.58 4.63
N ASN A 74 14.55 -3.23 3.54
CA ASN A 74 14.12 -4.63 3.56
C ASN A 74 15.27 -5.54 4.03
N THR A 75 16.49 -5.31 3.54
CA THR A 75 17.69 -6.07 3.92
C THR A 75 18.02 -5.88 5.40
N MET A 76 18.02 -4.64 5.89
CA MET A 76 18.27 -4.32 7.31
C MET A 76 17.23 -4.96 8.24
N GLN A 77 15.98 -5.09 7.79
CA GLN A 77 14.91 -5.73 8.55
C GLN A 77 14.83 -7.25 8.35
N GLY A 78 15.68 -7.84 7.51
CA GLY A 78 15.64 -9.27 7.17
C GLY A 78 14.35 -9.70 6.46
N LEU A 79 13.71 -8.78 5.74
CA LEU A 79 12.40 -9.01 5.13
C LEU A 79 12.54 -9.46 3.68
N THR A 80 11.81 -10.53 3.34
CA THR A 80 11.71 -11.02 1.96
C THR A 80 10.26 -10.98 1.49
N PRO A 81 9.98 -10.86 0.18
CA PRO A 81 8.61 -10.85 -0.32
C PRO A 81 7.78 -12.09 0.05
N VAL A 82 8.45 -13.23 0.27
CA VAL A 82 7.80 -14.47 0.72
C VAL A 82 7.21 -14.31 2.13
N ALA A 83 7.85 -13.53 3.00
CA ALA A 83 7.38 -13.27 4.36
C ALA A 83 5.98 -12.64 4.38
N ASN A 84 5.63 -11.82 3.38
CA ASN A 84 4.28 -11.21 3.29
C ASN A 84 3.18 -12.27 3.15
N ARG A 85 3.49 -13.43 2.57
CA ARG A 85 2.54 -14.56 2.43
C ARG A 85 2.41 -15.37 3.72
N MET A 86 3.34 -15.23 4.66
CA MET A 86 3.37 -15.96 5.92
C MET A 86 2.84 -15.12 7.09
N THR A 87 2.64 -13.81 6.91
CA THR A 87 1.96 -12.97 7.92
C THR A 87 0.51 -13.43 8.08
N LYS A 88 0.03 -13.55 9.34
CA LYS A 88 -1.23 -14.20 9.74
C LYS A 88 -2.49 -13.83 8.94
N ALA A 89 -2.52 -12.72 8.20
CA ALA A 89 -3.59 -12.43 7.24
C ALA A 89 -3.74 -13.48 6.12
N ALA A 90 -2.71 -14.30 5.87
CA ALA A 90 -2.74 -15.42 4.93
C ALA A 90 -2.75 -16.81 5.63
N VAL A 91 -2.74 -16.85 6.97
CA VAL A 91 -2.64 -18.09 7.76
C VAL A 91 -3.82 -18.25 8.72
N GLY A 92 -4.67 -17.24 8.90
CA GLY A 92 -5.99 -17.41 9.51
C GLY A 92 -6.90 -18.22 8.59
N SER A 93 -7.66 -19.13 9.17
CA SER A 93 -8.74 -19.80 8.43
C SER A 93 -9.69 -18.74 7.88
N ILE A 94 -10.21 -18.92 6.66
CA ILE A 94 -11.27 -18.05 6.10
C ILE A 94 -12.46 -17.91 7.06
N SER A 95 -12.69 -18.89 7.95
CA SER A 95 -13.71 -18.84 8.99
C SER A 95 -13.45 -17.81 10.10
N GLU A 96 -12.23 -17.27 10.21
CA GLU A 96 -11.86 -16.25 11.20
C GLU A 96 -11.91 -14.82 10.62
N VAL A 97 -12.04 -14.70 9.29
CA VAL A 97 -12.29 -13.42 8.61
C VAL A 97 -13.79 -13.16 8.70
N VAL A 98 -14.18 -12.36 9.69
CA VAL A 98 -15.58 -12.01 9.99
C VAL A 98 -16.35 -11.71 8.71
N SER A 99 -17.44 -12.43 8.49
CA SER A 99 -18.30 -12.22 7.33
C SER A 99 -18.85 -10.80 7.35
N ILE A 100 -18.78 -10.08 6.23
CA ILE A 100 -19.41 -8.76 6.09
C ILE A 100 -20.91 -8.83 6.40
N ALA A 101 -21.56 -9.97 6.14
CA ALA A 101 -22.96 -10.18 6.50
C ALA A 101 -23.19 -10.22 8.02
N GLU A 102 -22.27 -10.82 8.79
CA GLU A 102 -22.34 -10.82 10.26
C GLU A 102 -22.07 -9.43 10.85
N VAL A 103 -21.18 -8.65 10.24
CA VAL A 103 -20.93 -7.24 10.65
C VAL A 103 -22.12 -6.35 10.34
N LEU A 104 -22.83 -6.59 9.23
CA LEU A 104 -23.97 -5.80 8.80
C LEU A 104 -25.31 -6.31 9.34
N GLY A 105 -25.33 -7.46 10.00
CA GLY A 105 -26.54 -8.05 10.59
C GLY A 105 -27.63 -8.36 9.55
N ILE A 106 -27.23 -8.81 8.35
CA ILE A 106 -28.16 -9.15 7.27
C ILE A 106 -28.12 -10.67 7.09
N ASP A 107 -29.27 -11.32 7.33
CA ASP A 107 -29.49 -12.75 7.06
C ASP A 107 -29.49 -13.07 5.56
#